data_AF-A0A3M2BR99-F1
#
_entry.id   AF-A0A3M2BR99-F1
#
_cell.length_a   1.000
_cell.length_b   1.000
_cell.length_c   1.000
_cell.angle_alpha   90.00
_cell.angle_beta   90.00
_cell.angle_gamma   90.00
#
_symmetry.space_group_name_H-M   'P 1'
#
loop_
_entity.id
_entity.type
_entity.pdbx_description
1 polymer ?
#
loop_
_entity_poly.entity_id
_entity_poly.type
_entity_poly.pdbx_seq_one_letter_code
_entity_poly.pdbx_strand_id
1 'polypeptide(L)'
;MAVLALVLVAGSASAADALAGTLDLKTGLVVTDASTNLLARAAVPQATDLNVGVIQLDGPITPARRQALVNAGVVLFDYLPQYAYAADLRHADFDALRALDFVTWVGQFRDEWKISPTLGTQAAQSPERQALHAQGKRSVQVVLWPNANIKQTLATLNAMPDVHVEEHGLIDRELHATVTMPLASAAAVAALPAVRWIEDTPEITDRNATVRWIVQSNVSNNFPIYDKGIHGEGQLIGVMDGRVNPNHCSFSDPEGDPFGPNHRKIEAYFTSVGSDFHGTHVAGTALGDAGSDNDLRGVAYMARLVFDTSTAISSGFNANLNQNYNAGATIHTNSWGNDGTTAYDSLARTIDVFSYNNDDNLVIFAVTNTSTLKNPENAKDVLAVGASQDTPNQASFCSGGRGPTNDGRRKPEIYSPGCSIRSASASSSCSSTS
;
A
#
# COMPACT_ATOMS: atom_id res chain seq x y z
N MET A 1 39.65 22.95 17.37
CA MET A 1 38.68 22.66 18.45
C MET A 1 37.28 22.72 17.87
N ALA A 2 36.63 21.58 17.72
CA ALA A 2 35.19 21.36 17.77
C ALA A 2 34.97 19.87 17.47
N VAL A 3 34.79 19.08 18.54
CA VAL A 3 34.46 17.66 18.49
C VAL A 3 32.95 17.58 18.31
N LEU A 4 32.48 16.98 17.22
CA LEU A 4 31.06 16.63 17.06
C LEU A 4 30.91 15.16 17.46
N ALA A 5 30.36 14.93 18.66
CA ALA A 5 30.09 13.61 19.19
C ALA A 5 28.89 12.99 18.46
N LEU A 6 29.14 11.87 17.78
CA LEU A 6 28.12 11.02 17.20
C LEU A 6 27.54 10.13 18.31
N VAL A 7 26.32 10.44 18.76
CA VAL A 7 25.59 9.57 19.70
C VAL A 7 25.00 8.42 18.90
N LEU A 8 25.60 7.23 19.02
CA LEU A 8 24.94 5.97 18.70
C LEU A 8 23.82 5.75 19.72
N VAL A 9 22.57 5.83 19.28
CA VAL A 9 21.46 5.20 20.02
C VAL A 9 21.27 3.82 19.42
N ALA A 10 21.80 2.82 20.14
CA ALA A 10 21.41 1.43 19.95
C ALA A 10 19.93 1.30 20.36
N GLY A 11 19.07 0.95 19.40
CA GLY A 11 17.66 0.68 19.64
C GLY A 11 17.32 -0.72 19.17
N SER A 12 17.75 -1.73 19.92
CA SER A 12 17.15 -3.06 19.89
C SER A 12 15.75 -2.96 20.49
N ALA A 13 14.73 -2.75 19.66
CA ALA A 13 13.34 -2.88 20.09
C ALA A 13 12.90 -4.33 19.85
N SER A 14 13.05 -5.14 20.88
CA SER A 14 12.25 -6.35 21.06
C SER A 14 10.77 -5.99 20.98
N ALA A 15 10.00 -6.78 20.23
CA ALA A 15 8.57 -6.87 20.51
C ALA A 15 8.37 -7.31 21.98
N ALA A 16 7.38 -6.71 22.63
CA ALA A 16 6.93 -6.96 24.01
C ALA A 16 7.68 -6.24 25.15
N ASP A 17 7.38 -4.95 25.32
CA ASP A 17 6.94 -4.46 26.62
C ASP A 17 5.64 -3.67 26.38
N ALA A 18 4.51 -4.23 26.79
CA ALA A 18 3.29 -3.43 26.91
C ALA A 18 3.59 -2.36 27.96
N LEU A 19 3.52 -1.07 27.59
CA LEU A 19 3.62 0.02 28.55
C LEU A 19 2.45 -0.13 29.54
N ALA A 20 2.70 -0.76 30.68
CA ALA A 20 1.73 -0.91 31.75
C ALA A 20 1.19 0.48 32.14
N GLY A 21 -0.13 0.60 32.27
CA GLY A 21 -0.78 1.89 32.54
C GLY A 21 -0.99 2.77 31.30
N THR A 22 -1.02 2.19 30.10
CA THR A 22 -1.40 2.91 28.88
C THR A 22 -2.33 2.10 27.96
N LEU A 23 -3.06 2.82 27.11
CA LEU A 23 -3.94 2.32 26.05
C LEU A 23 -3.60 3.05 24.75
N ASP A 24 -3.25 2.31 23.71
CA ASP A 24 -2.89 2.87 22.39
C ASP A 24 -4.12 2.88 21.47
N LEU A 25 -4.65 4.07 21.20
CA LEU A 25 -5.81 4.28 20.33
C LEU A 25 -5.40 4.98 19.04
N LYS A 26 -6.26 4.94 18.01
CA LYS A 26 -6.08 5.74 16.79
C LYS A 26 -5.92 7.24 17.07
N THR A 27 -6.44 7.73 18.20
CA THR A 27 -6.34 9.12 18.66
C THR A 27 -5.09 9.41 19.49
N GLY A 28 -4.22 8.43 19.69
CA GLY A 28 -2.98 8.53 20.45
C GLY A 28 -3.02 7.72 21.76
N LEU A 29 -1.92 7.85 22.51
CA LEU A 29 -1.71 7.14 23.77
C LEU A 29 -2.55 7.75 24.90
N VAL A 30 -3.32 6.91 25.58
CA VAL A 30 -4.10 7.26 26.77
C VAL A 30 -3.43 6.66 28.01
N VAL A 31 -3.23 7.47 29.04
CA VAL A 31 -2.72 6.99 30.34
C VAL A 31 -3.86 6.39 31.14
N THR A 32 -3.73 5.13 31.57
CA THR A 32 -4.74 4.39 32.35
C THR A 32 -4.38 4.36 33.83
N ASP A 33 -4.27 5.55 34.43
CA ASP A 33 -3.93 5.71 35.83
C ASP A 33 -5.15 5.69 36.79
N ALA A 34 -4.87 5.76 38.09
CA ALA A 34 -5.88 5.76 39.13
C ALA A 34 -6.82 6.99 39.08
N SER A 35 -6.40 8.13 38.52
CA SER A 35 -7.22 9.34 38.47
C SER A 35 -8.40 9.20 37.49
N THR A 36 -8.23 8.35 36.48
CA THR A 36 -9.24 8.06 35.46
C THR A 36 -9.94 6.71 35.66
N ASN A 37 -9.50 5.92 36.64
CA ASN A 37 -10.05 4.60 36.93
C ASN A 37 -11.37 4.70 37.70
N LEU A 38 -12.46 4.30 37.06
CA LEU A 38 -13.80 4.23 37.66
C LEU A 38 -13.84 3.24 38.85
N LEU A 39 -12.96 2.24 38.89
CA LEU A 39 -12.83 1.34 40.04
C LEU A 39 -12.36 2.05 41.32
N ALA A 40 -11.67 3.18 41.20
CA ALA A 40 -11.23 3.97 42.36
C ALA A 40 -12.35 4.82 42.99
N ARG A 41 -13.53 4.91 42.34
CA ARG A 41 -14.67 5.70 42.83
C ARG A 41 -15.54 4.88 43.77
N ALA A 42 -16.08 5.50 44.83
CA ALA A 42 -16.96 4.83 45.79
C ALA A 42 -18.31 4.41 45.19
N ALA A 43 -18.83 5.18 44.22
CA ALA A 43 -20.05 4.87 43.49
C ALA A 43 -19.92 5.30 42.02
N VAL A 44 -20.46 4.49 41.11
CA VAL A 44 -20.57 4.80 39.68
C VAL A 44 -22.06 4.85 39.33
N PRO A 45 -22.60 5.99 38.84
CA PRO A 45 -24.00 6.09 38.48
C PRO A 45 -24.38 5.09 37.38
N GLN A 46 -25.54 4.43 37.52
CA GLN A 46 -26.08 3.64 36.43
C GLN A 46 -26.63 4.55 35.32
N ALA A 47 -26.29 4.21 34.08
CA ALA A 47 -26.79 4.89 32.90
C ALA A 47 -28.07 4.22 32.40
N THR A 48 -29.05 5.02 31.97
CA THR A 48 -30.28 4.55 31.33
C THR A 48 -30.10 4.24 29.85
N ASP A 49 -29.18 4.97 29.20
CA ASP A 49 -28.80 4.77 27.80
C ASP A 49 -27.49 3.98 27.69
N LEU A 50 -27.14 3.56 26.47
CA LEU A 50 -25.90 2.84 26.18
C LEU A 50 -24.70 3.56 26.82
N ASN A 51 -23.94 2.86 27.66
CA ASN A 51 -22.80 3.42 28.37
C ASN A 51 -21.58 2.59 28.08
N VAL A 52 -20.81 3.03 27.08
CA VAL A 52 -19.61 2.31 26.67
C VAL A 52 -18.41 2.79 27.48
N GLY A 53 -17.72 1.85 28.11
CA GLY A 53 -16.44 2.06 28.75
C GLY A 53 -15.35 1.21 28.12
N VAL A 54 -14.16 1.31 28.70
CA VAL A 54 -13.02 0.47 28.39
C VAL A 54 -12.62 -0.28 29.64
N ILE A 55 -12.45 -1.59 29.52
CA ILE A 55 -11.92 -2.46 30.59
C ILE A 55 -10.54 -2.94 30.17
N GLN A 56 -9.52 -2.62 30.95
CA GLN A 56 -8.16 -3.12 30.76
C GLN A 56 -7.87 -4.26 31.73
N LEU A 57 -7.23 -5.30 31.23
CA LEU A 57 -6.87 -6.49 31.99
C LEU A 57 -5.36 -6.54 32.26
N ASP A 58 -4.97 -7.36 33.23
CA ASP A 58 -3.56 -7.67 33.53
C ASP A 58 -2.88 -8.58 32.47
N GLY A 59 -3.65 -9.09 31.51
CA GLY A 59 -3.22 -10.12 30.58
C GLY A 59 -4.35 -10.61 29.65
N PRO A 60 -4.08 -11.63 28.82
CA PRO A 60 -5.04 -12.13 27.83
C PRO A 60 -6.40 -12.53 28.43
N ILE A 61 -7.47 -12.34 27.65
CA ILE A 61 -8.80 -12.85 28.00
C ILE A 61 -8.83 -14.39 27.88
N THR A 62 -9.23 -15.08 28.95
CA THR A 62 -9.53 -16.52 28.93
C THR A 62 -11.03 -16.74 29.01
N PRO A 63 -11.56 -17.94 28.67
CA PRO A 63 -12.98 -18.24 28.84
C PRO A 63 -13.50 -17.99 30.27
N ALA A 64 -12.70 -18.31 31.29
CA ALA A 64 -13.06 -18.07 32.68
C ALA A 64 -13.10 -16.57 33.02
N ARG A 65 -12.10 -15.79 32.58
CA ARG A 65 -12.09 -14.32 32.75
C ARG A 65 -13.27 -13.66 32.05
N ARG A 66 -13.57 -14.09 30.82
CA ARG A 66 -14.76 -13.62 30.07
C ARG A 66 -16.05 -13.91 30.82
N GLN A 67 -16.21 -15.12 31.35
CA GLN A 67 -17.40 -15.48 32.10
C GLN A 67 -17.53 -14.65 33.39
N ALA A 68 -16.42 -14.36 34.08
CA ALA A 68 -16.43 -13.52 35.28
C ALA A 68 -16.90 -12.08 34.97
N LEU A 69 -16.44 -11.49 33.86
CA LEU A 69 -16.92 -10.19 33.40
C LEU A 69 -18.42 -10.21 33.06
N VAL A 70 -18.89 -11.25 32.38
CA VAL A 70 -20.33 -11.44 32.08
C VAL A 70 -21.15 -11.55 33.38
N ASN A 71 -20.66 -12.29 34.37
CA ASN A 71 -21.32 -12.41 35.67
C ASN A 71 -21.37 -11.08 36.43
N ALA A 72 -20.40 -10.20 36.19
CA ALA A 72 -20.38 -8.82 36.69
C ALA A 72 -21.24 -7.86 35.84
N GLY A 73 -22.07 -8.37 34.92
CA GLY A 73 -23.00 -7.57 34.12
C GLY A 73 -22.37 -6.83 32.94
N VAL A 74 -21.13 -7.14 32.59
CA VAL A 74 -20.42 -6.54 31.44
C VAL A 74 -20.78 -7.25 30.15
N VAL A 75 -21.12 -6.47 29.12
CA VAL A 75 -21.20 -6.97 27.73
C VAL A 75 -19.97 -6.48 26.96
N LEU A 76 -19.04 -7.39 26.67
CA LEU A 76 -17.82 -7.08 25.92
C LEU A 76 -18.11 -6.82 24.44
N PHE A 77 -17.50 -5.76 23.91
CA PHE A 77 -17.40 -5.48 22.48
C PHE A 77 -15.98 -5.80 21.99
N ASP A 78 -15.43 -4.94 21.14
CA ASP A 78 -14.18 -5.15 20.45
C ASP A 78 -12.97 -5.05 21.37
N TYR A 79 -11.96 -5.82 21.01
CA TYR A 79 -10.64 -5.69 21.58
C TYR A 79 -10.03 -4.34 21.22
N LEU A 80 -9.38 -3.72 22.21
CA LEU A 80 -8.48 -2.59 22.07
C LEU A 80 -7.06 -3.05 22.47
N PRO A 81 -6.00 -2.42 21.95
CA PRO A 81 -4.63 -2.77 22.32
C PRO A 81 -4.37 -2.83 23.84
N GLN A 82 -3.30 -3.52 24.25
CA GLN A 82 -2.91 -3.71 25.66
C GLN A 82 -3.96 -4.39 26.55
N TYR A 83 -4.52 -5.52 26.07
CA TYR A 83 -5.50 -6.34 26.81
C TYR A 83 -6.75 -5.57 27.25
N ALA A 84 -7.11 -4.55 26.48
CA ALA A 84 -8.29 -3.74 26.75
C ALA A 84 -9.45 -4.16 25.86
N TYR A 85 -10.65 -3.84 26.30
CA TYR A 85 -11.89 -4.10 25.55
C TYR A 85 -12.83 -2.92 25.73
N ALA A 86 -13.45 -2.49 24.64
CA ALA A 86 -14.66 -1.70 24.74
C ALA A 86 -15.78 -2.58 25.31
N ALA A 87 -16.64 -2.01 26.16
CA ALA A 87 -17.69 -2.77 26.80
C ALA A 87 -18.89 -1.90 27.13
N ASP A 88 -20.09 -2.46 27.01
CA ASP A 88 -21.29 -1.86 27.56
C ASP A 88 -21.36 -2.15 29.07
N LEU A 89 -21.37 -1.06 29.83
CA LEU A 89 -21.34 -1.03 31.29
C LEU A 89 -22.68 -0.63 31.91
N ARG A 90 -23.77 -0.53 31.12
CA ARG A 90 -25.11 -0.15 31.63
C ARG A 90 -25.55 -0.97 32.84
N HIS A 91 -25.24 -2.26 32.83
CA HIS A 91 -25.65 -3.20 33.86
C HIS A 91 -24.47 -3.75 34.67
N ALA A 92 -23.30 -3.12 34.56
CA ALA A 92 -22.10 -3.59 35.24
C ALA A 92 -22.18 -3.36 36.76
N ASP A 93 -21.84 -4.40 37.52
CA ASP A 93 -21.62 -4.34 38.96
C ASP A 93 -20.15 -3.98 39.23
N PHE A 94 -19.91 -2.73 39.62
CA PHE A 94 -18.56 -2.23 39.90
C PHE A 94 -17.95 -2.82 41.17
N ASP A 95 -18.75 -3.32 42.14
CA ASP A 95 -18.22 -4.03 43.30
C ASP A 95 -17.69 -5.39 42.88
N ALA A 96 -18.43 -6.11 42.03
CA ALA A 96 -17.98 -7.36 41.43
C ALA A 96 -16.72 -7.16 40.56
N LEU A 97 -16.67 -6.10 39.75
CA LEU A 97 -15.48 -5.79 38.94
C LEU A 97 -14.24 -5.49 39.78
N ARG A 98 -14.38 -4.78 40.92
CA ARG A 98 -13.26 -4.52 41.84
C ARG A 98 -12.72 -5.80 42.49
N ALA A 99 -13.55 -6.84 42.62
CA ALA A 99 -13.13 -8.13 43.18
C ALA A 99 -12.42 -9.03 42.16
N LEU A 100 -12.33 -8.63 40.88
CA LEU A 100 -11.61 -9.36 39.86
C LEU A 100 -10.17 -8.85 39.77
N ASP A 101 -9.22 -9.56 40.39
CA ASP A 101 -7.80 -9.16 40.45
C ASP A 101 -7.15 -8.93 39.07
N PHE A 102 -7.70 -9.54 38.01
CA PHE A 102 -7.21 -9.40 36.64
C PHE A 102 -7.74 -8.16 35.90
N VAL A 103 -8.66 -7.38 36.50
CA VAL A 103 -9.15 -6.11 35.95
C VAL A 103 -8.36 -4.97 36.56
N THR A 104 -7.51 -4.35 35.75
CA THR A 104 -6.55 -3.33 36.24
C THR A 104 -7.11 -1.92 36.14
N TRP A 105 -7.98 -1.66 35.15
CA TRP A 105 -8.55 -0.34 34.93
C TRP A 105 -9.90 -0.40 34.23
N VAL A 106 -10.84 0.45 34.66
CA VAL A 106 -12.10 0.70 33.95
C VAL A 106 -12.25 2.19 33.73
N GLY A 107 -12.39 2.62 32.49
CA GLY A 107 -12.57 4.04 32.14
C GLY A 107 -13.79 4.29 31.27
N GLN A 108 -14.20 5.55 31.22
CA GLN A 108 -15.22 5.99 30.27
C GLN A 108 -14.63 6.00 28.85
N PHE A 109 -15.38 5.48 27.87
CA PHE A 109 -15.03 5.66 26.46
C PHE A 109 -15.38 7.09 26.06
N ARG A 110 -14.36 7.93 25.89
CA ARG A 110 -14.56 9.38 25.74
C ARG A 110 -14.93 9.75 24.31
N ASP A 111 -15.65 10.87 24.15
CA ASP A 111 -16.14 11.32 22.86
C ASP A 111 -14.99 11.70 21.91
N GLU A 112 -13.90 12.25 22.46
CA GLU A 112 -12.70 12.56 21.70
C GLU A 112 -12.04 11.32 21.06
N TRP A 113 -12.27 10.12 21.61
CA TRP A 113 -11.73 8.87 21.06
C TRP A 113 -12.56 8.31 19.90
N LYS A 114 -13.72 8.92 19.61
CA LYS A 114 -14.60 8.49 18.52
C LYS A 114 -14.29 9.20 17.21
N ILE A 115 -13.41 10.21 17.21
CA ILE A 115 -13.15 11.06 16.04
C ILE A 115 -11.79 10.72 15.46
N SER A 116 -11.74 10.40 14.17
CA SER A 116 -10.48 10.24 13.45
C SER A 116 -9.64 11.53 13.53
N PRO A 117 -8.34 11.45 13.92
CA PRO A 117 -7.47 12.63 13.95
C PRO A 117 -7.31 13.33 12.59
N THR A 118 -7.59 12.62 11.50
CA THR A 118 -7.49 13.13 10.14
C THR A 118 -8.85 13.57 9.56
N LEU A 119 -9.93 13.53 10.34
CA LEU A 119 -11.27 13.92 9.86
C LEU A 119 -11.25 15.34 9.28
N GLY A 120 -11.66 15.47 8.02
CA GLY A 120 -11.75 16.74 7.31
C GLY A 120 -10.41 17.34 6.90
N THR A 121 -9.29 16.65 7.14
CA THR A 121 -7.95 17.08 6.73
C THR A 121 -7.62 16.74 5.28
N GLN A 122 -8.33 15.75 4.71
CA GLN A 122 -8.12 15.30 3.34
C GLN A 122 -8.67 16.32 2.34
N ALA A 123 -7.91 16.62 1.29
CA ALA A 123 -8.39 17.43 0.17
C ALA A 123 -9.36 16.61 -0.69
N ALA A 124 -10.42 17.26 -1.19
CA ALA A 124 -11.38 16.63 -2.10
C ALA A 124 -10.79 16.48 -3.50
N GLN A 125 -10.90 15.29 -4.09
CA GLN A 125 -10.28 14.98 -5.38
C GLN A 125 -11.30 14.93 -6.53
N SER A 126 -12.49 14.37 -6.33
CA SER A 126 -13.57 14.26 -7.29
C SER A 126 -14.42 15.55 -7.35
N PRO A 127 -15.03 15.89 -8.49
CA PRO A 127 -15.94 17.03 -8.60
C PRO A 127 -17.07 17.00 -7.56
N GLU A 128 -17.61 15.82 -7.25
CA GLU A 128 -18.68 15.62 -6.27
C GLU A 128 -18.20 15.96 -4.86
N ARG A 129 -17.01 15.45 -4.45
CA ARG A 129 -16.41 15.77 -3.15
C ARG A 129 -16.01 17.25 -3.05
N GLN A 130 -15.53 17.85 -4.15
CA GLN A 130 -15.18 19.27 -4.18
C GLN A 130 -16.41 20.16 -4.02
N ALA A 131 -17.51 19.85 -4.73
CA ALA A 131 -18.78 20.55 -4.58
C ALA A 131 -19.32 20.43 -3.15
N LEU A 132 -19.16 19.27 -2.52
CA LEU A 132 -19.54 19.07 -1.12
C LEU A 132 -18.70 19.90 -0.15
N HIS A 133 -17.38 19.95 -0.36
CA HIS A 133 -16.47 20.77 0.45
C HIS A 133 -16.73 22.27 0.29
N ALA A 134 -17.07 22.72 -0.93
CA ALA A 134 -17.43 24.11 -1.22
C ALA A 134 -18.70 24.56 -0.49
N GLN A 135 -19.59 23.63 -0.15
CA GLN A 135 -20.78 23.86 0.69
C GLN A 135 -20.45 23.84 2.20
N GLY A 136 -19.18 23.67 2.58
CA GLY A 136 -18.76 23.53 3.98
C GLY A 136 -19.07 22.16 4.59
N LYS A 137 -19.45 21.16 3.78
CA LYS A 137 -19.83 19.82 4.24
C LYS A 137 -18.72 18.79 3.95
N ARG A 138 -18.82 17.62 4.60
CA ARG A 138 -17.96 16.44 4.46
C ARG A 138 -18.85 15.20 4.37
N SER A 139 -18.42 14.22 3.57
CA SER A 139 -18.94 12.85 3.64
C SER A 139 -18.12 12.07 4.65
N VAL A 140 -18.79 11.55 5.67
CA VAL A 140 -18.22 10.94 6.86
C VAL A 140 -18.86 9.57 7.07
N GLN A 141 -18.02 8.56 7.28
CA GLN A 141 -18.43 7.24 7.74
C GLN A 141 -18.69 7.30 9.24
N VAL A 142 -19.90 6.98 9.67
CA VAL A 142 -20.29 6.85 11.08
C VAL A 142 -20.51 5.38 11.41
N VAL A 143 -19.75 4.86 12.37
CA VAL A 143 -19.84 3.47 12.85
C VAL A 143 -20.56 3.45 14.19
N LEU A 144 -21.54 2.57 14.35
CA LEU A 144 -22.30 2.41 15.59
C LEU A 144 -21.87 1.18 16.40
N TRP A 145 -22.08 1.23 17.71
CA TRP A 145 -21.91 0.07 18.58
C TRP A 145 -22.91 -1.06 18.24
N PRO A 146 -22.54 -2.35 18.39
CA PRO A 146 -23.38 -3.48 17.98
C PRO A 146 -24.78 -3.55 18.61
N ASN A 147 -24.97 -2.96 19.79
CA ASN A 147 -26.25 -2.96 20.52
C ASN A 147 -26.94 -1.58 20.53
N ALA A 148 -26.50 -0.66 19.68
CA ALA A 148 -27.16 0.63 19.51
C ALA A 148 -28.57 0.48 18.92
N ASN A 149 -29.48 1.38 19.31
CA ASN A 149 -30.79 1.47 18.67
C ASN A 149 -30.66 2.19 17.31
N ILE A 150 -30.37 1.42 16.28
CA ILE A 150 -30.12 1.89 14.90
C ILE A 150 -31.18 2.89 14.43
N LYS A 151 -32.46 2.52 14.54
CA LYS A 151 -33.56 3.35 14.03
C LYS A 151 -33.63 4.69 14.74
N GLN A 152 -33.45 4.70 16.06
CA GLN A 152 -33.42 5.93 16.85
C GLN A 152 -32.20 6.77 16.51
N THR A 153 -31.01 6.15 16.41
CA THR A 153 -29.77 6.86 16.09
C THR A 153 -29.82 7.53 14.72
N LEU A 154 -30.29 6.83 13.68
CA LEU A 154 -30.42 7.42 12.34
C LEU A 154 -31.46 8.55 12.31
N ALA A 155 -32.54 8.45 13.08
CA ALA A 155 -33.52 9.53 13.23
C ALA A 155 -32.91 10.74 13.97
N THR A 156 -32.11 10.51 15.01
CA THR A 156 -31.40 11.57 15.72
C THR A 156 -30.38 12.27 14.82
N LEU A 157 -29.60 11.52 14.03
CA LEU A 157 -28.65 12.09 13.07
C LEU A 157 -29.37 12.99 12.05
N ASN A 158 -30.44 12.53 11.41
CA ASN A 158 -31.20 13.33 10.45
C ASN A 158 -31.96 14.52 11.06
N ALA A 159 -32.16 14.54 12.38
CA ALA A 159 -32.76 15.67 13.08
C ALA A 159 -31.74 16.76 13.45
N MET A 160 -30.43 16.48 13.35
CA MET A 160 -29.39 17.48 13.59
C MET A 160 -29.31 18.47 12.42
N PRO A 161 -29.05 19.76 12.68
CA PRO A 161 -28.89 20.76 11.62
C PRO A 161 -27.80 20.37 10.62
N ASP A 162 -28.15 20.38 9.33
CA ASP A 162 -27.26 20.08 8.19
C ASP A 162 -26.60 18.69 8.18
N VAL A 163 -27.07 17.76 9.01
CA VAL A 163 -26.61 16.36 9.03
C VAL A 163 -27.62 15.49 8.27
N HIS A 164 -27.14 14.77 7.27
CA HIS A 164 -27.97 13.91 6.42
C HIS A 164 -27.36 12.52 6.30
N VAL A 165 -28.13 11.48 6.62
CA VAL A 165 -27.76 10.10 6.36
C VAL A 165 -28.06 9.79 4.90
N GLU A 166 -27.02 9.53 4.11
CA GLU A 166 -27.14 9.21 2.68
C GLU A 166 -27.51 7.74 2.49
N GLU A 167 -26.80 6.86 3.19
CA GLU A 167 -26.99 5.41 3.16
C GLU A 167 -26.54 4.78 4.48
N HIS A 168 -26.99 3.56 4.72
CA HIS A 168 -26.55 2.76 5.85
C HIS A 168 -26.61 1.27 5.50
N GLY A 169 -25.73 0.49 6.12
CA GLY A 169 -25.65 -0.94 5.92
C GLY A 169 -24.99 -1.64 7.11
N LEU A 170 -25.27 -2.94 7.24
CA LEU A 170 -24.57 -3.79 8.19
C LEU A 170 -23.30 -4.33 7.53
N ILE A 171 -22.17 -4.17 8.20
CA ILE A 171 -20.93 -4.86 7.88
C ILE A 171 -20.66 -5.81 9.06
N ASP A 172 -20.93 -7.09 8.83
CA ASP A 172 -20.96 -8.12 9.88
C ASP A 172 -21.91 -7.75 11.05
N ARG A 173 -21.37 -7.33 12.19
CA ARG A 173 -22.13 -6.98 13.42
C ARG A 173 -22.16 -5.47 13.70
N GLU A 174 -21.64 -4.67 12.79
CA GLU A 174 -21.53 -3.21 12.93
C GLU A 174 -22.47 -2.52 11.95
N LEU A 175 -23.17 -1.48 12.40
CA LEU A 175 -23.85 -0.58 11.48
C LEU A 175 -22.91 0.53 11.04
N HIS A 176 -22.80 0.67 9.73
CA HIS A 176 -22.09 1.73 9.04
C HIS A 176 -23.12 2.65 8.39
N ALA A 177 -23.00 3.96 8.60
CA ALA A 177 -23.82 4.97 7.95
C ALA A 177 -22.93 6.03 7.27
N THR A 178 -23.15 6.25 5.99
CA THR A 178 -22.51 7.36 5.26
C THR A 178 -23.33 8.62 5.50
N VAL A 179 -22.69 9.63 6.09
CA VAL A 179 -23.35 10.86 6.54
C VAL A 179 -22.69 12.07 5.89
N THR A 180 -23.50 12.95 5.29
CA THR A 180 -23.05 14.27 4.87
C THR A 180 -23.30 15.27 6.00
N MET A 181 -22.27 15.98 6.46
CA MET A 181 -22.40 16.99 7.53
C MET A 181 -21.33 18.09 7.50
N PRO A 182 -21.56 19.26 8.13
CA PRO A 182 -20.50 20.21 8.44
C PRO A 182 -19.46 19.61 9.40
N LEU A 183 -18.18 19.97 9.23
CA LEU A 183 -17.11 19.49 10.13
C LEU A 183 -17.36 19.92 11.60
N ALA A 184 -18.00 21.07 11.81
CA ALA A 184 -18.37 21.56 13.14
C ALA A 184 -19.38 20.64 13.88
N SER A 185 -20.12 19.79 13.15
CA SER A 185 -21.07 18.84 13.74
C SER A 185 -20.39 17.58 14.31
N ALA A 186 -19.11 17.36 14.04
CA ALA A 186 -18.38 16.15 14.43
C ALA A 186 -18.46 15.85 15.94
N ALA A 187 -18.28 16.88 16.79
CA ALA A 187 -18.35 16.71 18.24
C ALA A 187 -19.77 16.33 18.72
N ALA A 188 -20.81 16.92 18.13
CA ALA A 188 -22.20 16.60 18.48
C ALA A 188 -22.60 15.19 18.03
N VAL A 189 -22.10 14.74 16.87
CA VAL A 189 -22.28 13.36 16.39
C VAL A 189 -21.54 12.37 17.28
N ALA A 190 -20.28 12.65 17.63
CA ALA A 190 -19.48 11.81 18.52
C ALA A 190 -20.11 11.67 19.92
N ALA A 191 -20.75 12.72 20.43
CA ALA A 191 -21.44 12.71 21.73
C ALA A 191 -22.66 11.77 21.79
N LEU A 192 -23.15 11.26 20.64
CA LEU A 192 -24.20 10.25 20.65
C LEU A 192 -23.69 8.95 21.28
N PRO A 193 -24.39 8.38 22.27
CA PRO A 193 -23.94 7.14 22.93
C PRO A 193 -23.80 5.95 21.98
N ALA A 194 -24.60 5.93 20.91
CA ALA A 194 -24.59 4.91 19.88
C ALA A 194 -23.35 4.96 18.96
N VAL A 195 -22.68 6.11 18.86
CA VAL A 195 -21.56 6.30 17.93
C VAL A 195 -20.29 5.72 18.54
N ARG A 196 -19.63 4.88 17.74
CA ARG A 196 -18.34 4.26 18.04
C ARG A 196 -17.18 5.01 17.39
N TRP A 197 -17.33 5.40 16.13
CA TRP A 197 -16.26 6.01 15.34
C TRP A 197 -16.82 6.88 14.22
N ILE A 198 -16.13 7.98 13.92
CA ILE A 198 -16.37 8.83 12.75
C ILE A 198 -15.05 9.12 12.00
N GLU A 199 -15.06 8.95 10.68
CA GLU A 199 -13.92 9.22 9.78
C GLU A 199 -14.41 9.68 8.41
N ASP A 200 -13.55 10.32 7.61
CA ASP A 200 -13.94 10.63 6.22
C ASP A 200 -14.28 9.35 5.45
N THR A 201 -15.39 9.36 4.71
CA THR A 201 -15.68 8.28 3.75
C THR A 201 -14.53 8.18 2.75
N PRO A 202 -14.04 6.97 2.43
CA PRO A 202 -12.99 6.81 1.45
C PRO A 202 -13.39 7.43 0.10
N GLU A 203 -12.49 8.23 -0.47
CA GLU A 203 -12.62 8.76 -1.82
C GLU A 203 -11.76 7.90 -2.76
N ILE A 204 -12.40 7.25 -3.72
CA ILE A 204 -11.71 6.42 -4.70
C ILE A 204 -11.45 7.28 -5.93
N THR A 205 -10.17 7.48 -6.25
CA THR A 205 -9.72 8.09 -7.50
C THR A 205 -8.83 7.13 -8.27
N ASP A 206 -8.81 7.29 -9.59
CA ASP A 206 -7.87 6.58 -10.44
C ASP A 206 -6.43 6.93 -10.03
N ARG A 207 -5.63 5.90 -9.70
CA ARG A 207 -4.22 6.08 -9.37
C ARG A 207 -3.46 6.30 -10.69
N ASN A 208 -2.98 7.53 -10.88
CA ASN A 208 -2.25 7.94 -12.07
C ASN A 208 -0.75 7.65 -11.95
N ALA A 209 -0.15 7.34 -13.10
CA ALA A 209 1.26 7.04 -13.30
C ALA A 209 2.17 8.18 -12.84
N THR A 210 3.30 7.84 -12.24
CA THR A 210 4.20 8.77 -11.51
C THR A 210 5.67 8.33 -11.60
N VAL A 211 5.90 7.13 -12.14
CA VAL A 211 7.20 6.44 -12.12
C VAL A 211 8.29 7.33 -12.72
N ARG A 212 7.97 8.07 -13.79
CA ARG A 212 8.90 8.93 -14.51
C ARG A 212 9.62 9.94 -13.62
N TRP A 213 8.91 10.67 -12.74
CA TRP A 213 9.55 11.65 -11.86
C TRP A 213 10.12 11.00 -10.59
N ILE A 214 9.52 9.89 -10.13
CA ILE A 214 10.00 9.16 -8.94
C ILE A 214 11.43 8.66 -9.16
N VAL A 215 11.70 8.02 -10.29
CA VAL A 215 13.03 7.43 -10.57
C VAL A 215 14.10 8.45 -10.97
N GLN A 216 13.71 9.72 -11.19
CA GLN A 216 14.66 10.79 -11.54
C GLN A 216 15.02 11.69 -10.36
N SER A 217 14.01 12.21 -9.67
CA SER A 217 14.20 13.24 -8.64
C SER A 217 13.46 12.93 -7.33
N ASN A 218 12.44 12.06 -7.39
CA ASN A 218 11.47 11.86 -6.33
C ASN A 218 10.75 13.16 -5.88
N VAL A 219 10.71 14.16 -6.77
CA VAL A 219 9.94 15.39 -6.62
C VAL A 219 8.87 15.39 -7.71
N SER A 220 7.61 15.59 -7.29
CA SER A 220 6.45 15.53 -8.20
C SER A 220 6.65 16.41 -9.43
N ASN A 221 6.47 15.83 -10.62
CA ASN A 221 6.59 16.49 -11.92
C ASN A 221 7.95 17.18 -12.18
N ASN A 222 9.03 16.72 -11.53
CA ASN A 222 10.39 17.23 -11.77
C ASN A 222 11.24 16.17 -12.46
N PHE A 223 11.69 16.46 -13.68
CA PHE A 223 12.34 15.51 -14.60
C PHE A 223 13.76 15.95 -14.98
N PRO A 224 14.70 16.02 -14.03
CA PRO A 224 16.03 16.58 -14.27
C PRO A 224 16.86 15.83 -15.32
N ILE A 225 16.56 14.56 -15.61
CA ILE A 225 17.24 13.80 -16.68
C ILE A 225 16.71 14.25 -18.05
N TYR A 226 15.39 14.41 -18.18
CA TYR A 226 14.75 14.90 -19.40
C TYR A 226 15.10 16.36 -19.69
N ASP A 227 15.20 17.19 -18.65
CA ASP A 227 15.65 18.59 -18.77
C ASP A 227 17.08 18.72 -19.33
N LYS A 228 17.86 17.62 -19.31
CA LYS A 228 19.18 17.52 -19.93
C LYS A 228 19.17 16.92 -21.35
N GLY A 229 17.98 16.67 -21.90
CA GLY A 229 17.82 16.09 -23.23
C GLY A 229 18.09 14.59 -23.28
N ILE A 230 18.01 13.87 -22.15
CA ILE A 230 18.29 12.44 -22.08
C ILE A 230 16.96 11.69 -21.94
N HIS A 231 16.47 11.10 -23.03
CA HIS A 231 15.18 10.39 -23.05
C HIS A 231 15.29 8.94 -23.57
N GLY A 232 16.52 8.50 -23.90
CA GLY A 232 16.81 7.17 -24.43
C GLY A 232 17.16 7.15 -25.92
N GLU A 233 17.36 8.31 -26.55
CA GLU A 233 17.74 8.43 -27.95
C GLU A 233 18.95 7.54 -28.28
N GLY A 234 18.83 6.74 -29.35
CA GLY A 234 19.88 5.83 -29.80
C GLY A 234 20.10 4.60 -28.91
N GLN A 235 19.35 4.44 -27.81
CA GLN A 235 19.43 3.25 -26.96
C GLN A 235 18.49 2.16 -27.46
N LEU A 236 18.97 0.93 -27.43
CA LEU A 236 18.19 -0.27 -27.73
C LEU A 236 18.03 -1.08 -26.45
N ILE A 237 16.78 -1.37 -26.09
CA ILE A 237 16.44 -2.15 -24.90
C ILE A 237 15.89 -3.51 -25.35
N GLY A 238 16.60 -4.56 -24.96
CA GLY A 238 16.19 -5.95 -25.03
C GLY A 238 15.11 -6.24 -24.00
N VAL A 239 13.90 -6.57 -24.45
CA VAL A 239 12.82 -7.04 -23.56
C VAL A 239 12.58 -8.52 -23.86
N MET A 240 12.78 -9.37 -22.85
CA MET A 240 12.55 -10.81 -22.94
C MET A 240 11.39 -11.22 -22.03
N ASP A 241 10.17 -11.29 -22.59
CA ASP A 241 8.94 -11.38 -21.79
C ASP A 241 7.80 -12.12 -22.55
N GLY A 242 6.54 -11.97 -22.12
CA GLY A 242 5.37 -12.21 -22.95
C GLY A 242 5.38 -11.32 -24.18
N ARG A 243 4.60 -11.68 -25.20
CA ARG A 243 4.60 -10.95 -26.49
C ARG A 243 4.19 -9.49 -26.32
N VAL A 244 4.99 -8.56 -26.83
CA VAL A 244 4.61 -7.14 -26.93
C VAL A 244 3.71 -6.95 -28.13
N ASN A 245 2.57 -6.27 -27.95
CA ASN A 245 1.68 -5.86 -29.05
C ASN A 245 2.32 -4.75 -29.91
N PRO A 246 2.83 -5.04 -31.13
CA PRO A 246 3.48 -4.01 -31.93
C PRO A 246 2.49 -2.97 -32.48
N ASN A 247 1.18 -3.27 -32.48
CA ASN A 247 0.14 -2.36 -32.97
C ASN A 247 -0.41 -1.43 -31.87
N HIS A 248 0.08 -1.54 -30.63
CA HIS A 248 -0.26 -0.58 -29.58
C HIS A 248 0.40 0.77 -29.89
N CYS A 249 -0.25 1.90 -29.64
CA CYS A 249 0.23 3.25 -29.97
C CYS A 249 1.59 3.57 -29.35
N SER A 250 1.91 2.93 -28.22
CA SER A 250 3.22 3.01 -27.58
C SER A 250 4.36 2.45 -28.43
N PHE A 251 4.07 1.56 -29.39
CA PHE A 251 5.04 0.85 -30.22
C PHE A 251 4.80 0.95 -31.71
N SER A 252 3.56 1.19 -32.15
CA SER A 252 3.18 1.17 -33.57
C SER A 252 3.93 2.22 -34.38
N ASP A 253 4.21 1.91 -35.63
CA ASP A 253 4.77 2.83 -36.59
C ASP A 253 3.65 3.47 -37.43
N PRO A 254 3.39 4.78 -37.30
CA PRO A 254 2.33 5.43 -38.08
C PRO A 254 2.67 5.57 -39.57
N GLU A 255 3.95 5.53 -39.95
CA GLU A 255 4.42 5.54 -41.33
C GLU A 255 4.30 4.15 -42.00
N GLY A 256 4.17 3.09 -41.19
CA GLY A 256 4.03 1.71 -41.64
C GLY A 256 5.35 1.04 -42.00
N ASP A 257 6.47 1.56 -41.48
CA ASP A 257 7.78 0.97 -41.71
C ASP A 257 7.87 -0.45 -41.09
N PRO A 258 8.52 -1.41 -41.78
CA PRO A 258 8.73 -2.75 -41.21
C PRO A 258 9.73 -2.68 -40.05
N PHE A 259 9.63 -3.61 -39.09
CA PHE A 259 10.60 -3.73 -37.99
C PHE A 259 12.04 -3.68 -38.51
N GLY A 260 12.86 -2.85 -37.88
CA GLY A 260 14.21 -2.54 -38.36
C GLY A 260 14.56 -1.07 -38.17
N PRO A 261 15.69 -0.60 -38.74
CA PRO A 261 16.26 0.72 -38.48
C PRO A 261 15.33 1.91 -38.73
N ASN A 262 14.37 1.78 -39.64
CA ASN A 262 13.43 2.85 -39.98
C ASN A 262 12.18 2.83 -39.08
N HIS A 263 11.85 1.69 -38.49
CA HIS A 263 10.67 1.59 -37.64
C HIS A 263 10.86 2.42 -36.37
N ARG A 264 9.89 3.27 -36.10
CA ARG A 264 9.82 4.24 -34.99
C ARG A 264 10.25 3.64 -33.67
N LYS A 265 9.68 2.48 -33.32
CA LYS A 265 9.89 1.86 -32.00
C LYS A 265 10.53 0.49 -31.94
N ILE A 266 10.46 -0.34 -32.97
CA ILE A 266 10.86 -1.75 -32.92
C ILE A 266 12.01 -1.96 -33.89
N GLU A 267 13.21 -2.17 -33.35
CA GLU A 267 14.40 -2.52 -34.12
C GLU A 267 14.35 -3.98 -34.56
N ALA A 268 13.99 -4.90 -33.67
CA ALA A 268 13.85 -6.31 -34.00
C ALA A 268 12.80 -7.02 -33.14
N TYR A 269 12.20 -8.08 -33.70
CA TYR A 269 11.21 -8.91 -33.03
C TYR A 269 11.47 -10.38 -33.41
N PHE A 270 12.19 -11.11 -32.57
CA PHE A 270 12.83 -12.38 -32.94
C PHE A 270 11.93 -13.62 -32.83
N THR A 271 10.63 -13.42 -32.91
CA THR A 271 9.61 -14.45 -32.77
C THR A 271 8.35 -14.04 -33.55
N SER A 272 7.33 -14.88 -33.61
CA SER A 272 6.09 -14.52 -34.31
C SER A 272 5.40 -13.33 -33.64
N VAL A 273 4.86 -12.38 -34.40
CA VAL A 273 4.09 -11.28 -33.81
C VAL A 273 2.93 -11.79 -32.95
N GLY A 274 2.69 -11.14 -31.81
CA GLY A 274 1.52 -11.40 -30.98
C GLY A 274 1.35 -10.34 -29.91
N SER A 275 0.51 -10.63 -28.92
CA SER A 275 0.16 -9.70 -27.86
C SER A 275 -0.09 -10.48 -26.57
N ASP A 276 0.49 -9.99 -25.49
CA ASP A 276 0.29 -10.42 -24.11
C ASP A 276 0.26 -9.18 -23.20
N PHE A 277 -0.54 -9.25 -22.14
CA PHE A 277 -0.69 -8.16 -21.18
C PHE A 277 0.63 -7.80 -20.51
N HIS A 278 1.34 -8.80 -19.98
CA HIS A 278 2.52 -8.60 -19.15
C HIS A 278 3.67 -8.03 -19.96
N GLY A 279 3.98 -8.61 -21.12
CA GLY A 279 5.04 -8.11 -22.01
C GLY A 279 4.78 -6.68 -22.51
N THR A 280 3.54 -6.40 -22.93
CA THR A 280 3.14 -5.06 -23.39
C THR A 280 3.27 -4.03 -22.28
N HIS A 281 2.90 -4.38 -21.04
CA HIS A 281 3.01 -3.53 -19.86
C HIS A 281 4.47 -3.25 -19.50
N VAL A 282 5.32 -4.29 -19.45
CA VAL A 282 6.76 -4.19 -19.18
C VAL A 282 7.46 -3.29 -20.22
N ALA A 283 7.24 -3.56 -21.50
CA ALA A 283 7.80 -2.74 -22.57
C ALA A 283 7.26 -1.29 -22.53
N GLY A 284 6.00 -1.11 -22.15
CA GLY A 284 5.37 0.19 -22.01
C GLY A 284 6.06 1.03 -20.94
N THR A 285 6.34 0.42 -19.79
CA THR A 285 7.00 1.05 -18.64
C THR A 285 8.44 1.43 -18.97
N ALA A 286 9.17 0.55 -19.66
CA ALA A 286 10.56 0.78 -20.01
C ALA A 286 10.71 1.87 -21.08
N LEU A 287 9.98 1.75 -22.19
CA LEU A 287 10.23 2.54 -23.40
C LEU A 287 9.00 3.00 -24.15
N GLY A 288 7.77 2.63 -23.79
CA GLY A 288 6.58 2.94 -24.59
C GLY A 288 6.39 4.44 -24.85
N ASP A 289 5.96 4.82 -26.06
CA ASP A 289 5.62 6.22 -26.36
C ASP A 289 4.43 6.33 -27.30
N ALA A 290 3.30 6.80 -26.77
CA ALA A 290 2.07 7.06 -27.51
C ALA A 290 1.99 8.49 -28.08
N GLY A 291 3.09 9.25 -28.02
CA GLY A 291 3.18 10.63 -28.53
C GLY A 291 2.66 11.70 -27.56
N SER A 292 1.98 11.30 -26.48
CA SER A 292 1.55 12.22 -25.42
C SER A 292 2.63 12.36 -24.34
N ASP A 293 2.94 13.59 -23.93
CA ASP A 293 3.81 13.82 -22.77
C ASP A 293 3.02 13.71 -21.47
N ASN A 294 2.85 12.48 -21.02
CA ASN A 294 2.17 12.13 -19.78
C ASN A 294 2.82 10.90 -19.14
N ASP A 295 2.34 10.47 -17.99
CA ASP A 295 2.97 9.37 -17.27
C ASP A 295 2.65 7.96 -17.82
N LEU A 296 1.88 7.85 -18.92
CA LEU A 296 1.74 6.58 -19.67
C LEU A 296 2.93 6.29 -20.59
N ARG A 297 3.83 7.27 -20.70
CA ARG A 297 5.08 7.19 -21.44
C ARG A 297 6.12 6.45 -20.60
N GLY A 298 6.87 5.56 -21.23
CA GLY A 298 7.95 4.83 -20.59
C GLY A 298 9.08 5.74 -20.10
N VAL A 299 9.92 5.22 -19.22
CA VAL A 299 11.03 6.00 -18.63
C VAL A 299 12.03 6.42 -19.70
N ALA A 300 12.39 5.53 -20.62
CA ALA A 300 13.28 5.80 -21.76
C ALA A 300 12.48 5.85 -23.07
N TYR A 301 11.54 6.80 -23.16
CA TYR A 301 10.55 6.86 -24.24
C TYR A 301 11.09 7.18 -25.63
N MET A 302 12.35 7.57 -25.76
CA MET A 302 13.03 7.69 -27.07
C MET A 302 13.89 6.46 -27.42
N ALA A 303 14.03 5.48 -26.51
CA ALA A 303 14.69 4.21 -26.79
C ALA A 303 13.86 3.32 -27.71
N ARG A 304 14.47 2.34 -28.36
CA ARG A 304 13.79 1.40 -29.26
C ARG A 304 13.90 -0.02 -28.75
N LEU A 305 12.91 -0.84 -29.09
CA LEU A 305 12.71 -2.20 -28.62
C LEU A 305 13.45 -3.20 -29.49
N VAL A 306 14.18 -4.12 -28.84
CA VAL A 306 14.58 -5.41 -29.39
C VAL A 306 13.86 -6.47 -28.57
N PHE A 307 13.02 -7.30 -29.20
CA PHE A 307 12.11 -8.19 -28.47
C PHE A 307 12.39 -9.68 -28.72
N ASP A 308 12.35 -10.43 -27.62
CA ASP A 308 12.34 -11.89 -27.58
C ASP A 308 11.31 -12.39 -26.56
N THR A 309 10.85 -13.64 -26.69
CA THR A 309 10.03 -14.25 -25.62
C THR A 309 10.89 -14.76 -24.48
N SER A 310 10.36 -14.69 -23.25
CA SER A 310 11.02 -15.29 -22.08
C SER A 310 11.20 -16.81 -22.23
N THR A 311 12.30 -17.33 -21.70
CA THR A 311 12.61 -18.76 -21.70
C THR A 311 13.42 -19.13 -20.46
N ALA A 312 12.96 -20.16 -19.75
CA ALA A 312 13.65 -20.68 -18.56
C ALA A 312 14.80 -21.66 -18.90
N ILE A 313 14.98 -22.00 -20.19
CA ILE A 313 16.05 -22.90 -20.63
C ILE A 313 17.34 -22.09 -20.76
N SER A 314 18.34 -22.34 -19.92
CA SER A 314 19.57 -21.53 -19.85
C SER A 314 20.29 -21.35 -21.19
N SER A 315 20.34 -22.38 -22.04
CA SER A 315 20.94 -22.26 -23.38
C SER A 315 20.11 -21.38 -24.33
N GLY A 316 18.77 -21.45 -24.22
CA GLY A 316 17.87 -20.59 -24.96
C GLY A 316 17.96 -19.13 -24.48
N PHE A 317 18.02 -18.92 -23.17
CA PHE A 317 18.17 -17.58 -22.61
C PHE A 317 19.50 -16.93 -23.01
N ASN A 318 20.59 -17.69 -22.98
CA ASN A 318 21.87 -17.22 -23.50
C ASN A 318 21.80 -16.88 -24.99
N ALA A 319 21.09 -17.69 -25.79
CA ALA A 319 20.90 -17.40 -27.21
C ALA A 319 20.14 -16.08 -27.42
N ASN A 320 19.05 -15.85 -26.68
CA ASN A 320 18.28 -14.61 -26.74
C ASN A 320 19.13 -13.39 -26.32
N LEU A 321 19.91 -13.49 -25.24
CA LEU A 321 20.83 -12.41 -24.82
C LEU A 321 21.83 -12.06 -25.92
N ASN A 322 22.49 -13.05 -26.52
CA ASN A 322 23.42 -12.84 -27.61
C ASN A 322 22.72 -12.30 -28.87
N GLN A 323 21.50 -12.76 -29.14
CA GLN A 323 20.70 -12.30 -30.27
C GLN A 323 20.29 -10.83 -30.11
N ASN A 324 19.83 -10.42 -28.93
CA ASN A 324 19.53 -9.04 -28.60
C ASN A 324 20.78 -8.16 -28.68
N TYR A 325 21.90 -8.63 -28.13
CA TYR A 325 23.20 -7.96 -28.21
C TYR A 325 23.66 -7.75 -29.65
N ASN A 326 23.57 -8.78 -30.50
CA ASN A 326 23.91 -8.69 -31.91
C ASN A 326 22.99 -7.74 -32.70
N ALA A 327 21.77 -7.49 -32.21
CA ALA A 327 20.87 -6.46 -32.74
C ALA A 327 21.19 -5.05 -32.21
N GLY A 328 22.16 -4.91 -31.31
CA GLY A 328 22.63 -3.66 -30.74
C GLY A 328 22.03 -3.31 -29.37
N ALA A 329 21.22 -4.18 -28.76
CA ALA A 329 20.72 -3.93 -27.40
C ALA A 329 21.79 -4.17 -26.35
N THR A 330 22.02 -3.18 -25.50
CA THR A 330 22.98 -3.24 -24.38
C THR A 330 22.29 -3.28 -23.01
N ILE A 331 20.97 -3.08 -22.97
CA ILE A 331 20.16 -3.14 -21.75
C ILE A 331 19.14 -4.25 -21.93
N HIS A 332 19.10 -5.22 -21.01
CA HIS A 332 18.24 -6.40 -21.09
C HIS A 332 17.34 -6.47 -19.86
N THR A 333 16.05 -6.25 -20.01
CA THR A 333 15.07 -6.31 -18.92
C THR A 333 14.22 -7.57 -18.97
N ASN A 334 14.02 -8.18 -17.80
CA ASN A 334 13.39 -9.48 -17.62
C ASN A 334 12.48 -9.45 -16.39
N SER A 335 11.17 -9.60 -16.58
CA SER A 335 10.18 -9.52 -15.50
C SER A 335 9.55 -10.87 -15.17
N TRP A 336 10.37 -11.92 -15.13
CA TRP A 336 9.97 -13.29 -14.85
C TRP A 336 11.06 -14.01 -14.05
N GLY A 337 10.76 -15.18 -13.49
CA GLY A 337 11.74 -15.92 -12.70
C GLY A 337 11.29 -17.35 -12.37
N ASN A 338 12.09 -18.03 -11.55
CA ASN A 338 11.87 -19.38 -11.05
C ASN A 338 11.72 -19.37 -9.52
N ASP A 339 10.47 -19.36 -9.05
CA ASP A 339 10.16 -19.33 -7.62
C ASP A 339 10.40 -20.67 -6.89
N GLY A 340 10.67 -21.74 -7.64
CA GLY A 340 10.90 -23.08 -7.12
C GLY A 340 12.26 -23.25 -6.42
N THR A 341 13.16 -22.28 -6.51
CA THR A 341 14.52 -22.39 -5.95
C THR A 341 15.07 -21.06 -5.45
N THR A 342 15.95 -21.14 -4.46
CA THR A 342 16.80 -20.04 -4.00
C THR A 342 18.28 -20.29 -4.33
N ALA A 343 18.58 -21.43 -4.95
CA ALA A 343 19.94 -21.84 -5.28
C ALA A 343 20.50 -21.01 -6.46
N TYR A 344 21.82 -20.94 -6.51
CA TYR A 344 22.53 -20.50 -7.69
C TYR A 344 22.56 -21.67 -8.69
N ASP A 345 21.84 -21.52 -9.81
CA ASP A 345 21.67 -22.56 -10.82
C ASP A 345 22.27 -22.18 -12.18
N SER A 346 21.97 -22.95 -13.22
CA SER A 346 22.49 -22.71 -14.56
C SER A 346 21.99 -21.40 -15.17
N LEU A 347 20.79 -20.92 -14.80
CA LEU A 347 20.26 -19.67 -15.33
C LEU A 347 21.00 -18.47 -14.72
N ALA A 348 21.23 -18.49 -13.40
CA ALA A 348 22.06 -17.49 -12.72
C ALA A 348 23.49 -17.49 -13.28
N ARG A 349 24.07 -18.68 -13.51
CA ARG A 349 25.39 -18.81 -14.15
C ARG A 349 25.43 -18.25 -15.56
N THR A 350 24.39 -18.47 -16.35
CA THR A 350 24.30 -17.92 -17.72
C THR A 350 24.36 -16.39 -17.69
N ILE A 351 23.65 -15.75 -16.78
CA ILE A 351 23.70 -14.29 -16.63
C ILE A 351 25.11 -13.83 -16.29
N ASP A 352 25.74 -14.43 -15.27
CA ASP A 352 27.09 -14.05 -14.85
C ASP A 352 28.11 -14.21 -16.00
N VAL A 353 28.04 -15.31 -16.75
CA VAL A 353 28.94 -15.53 -17.89
C VAL A 353 28.69 -14.54 -19.02
N PHE A 354 27.43 -14.22 -19.32
CA PHE A 354 27.10 -13.24 -20.35
C PHE A 354 27.58 -11.85 -19.96
N SER A 355 27.24 -11.37 -18.76
CA SER A 355 27.65 -10.05 -18.26
C SER A 355 29.18 -9.93 -18.15
N TYR A 356 29.88 -11.00 -17.76
CA TYR A 356 31.35 -11.02 -17.71
C TYR A 356 31.99 -10.89 -19.09
N ASN A 357 31.41 -11.55 -20.11
CA ASN A 357 31.95 -11.54 -21.47
C ASN A 357 31.55 -10.28 -22.27
N ASN A 358 30.53 -9.55 -21.82
CA ASN A 358 29.98 -8.37 -22.47
C ASN A 358 29.83 -7.26 -21.42
N ASP A 359 30.95 -6.65 -21.01
CA ASP A 359 31.01 -5.70 -19.90
C ASP A 359 30.25 -4.38 -20.17
N ASP A 360 29.95 -4.12 -21.44
CA ASP A 360 29.12 -3.02 -21.93
C ASP A 360 27.61 -3.33 -21.91
N ASN A 361 27.21 -4.53 -21.47
CA ASN A 361 25.82 -4.96 -21.37
C ASN A 361 25.35 -5.03 -19.92
N LEU A 362 24.10 -4.60 -19.69
CA LEU A 362 23.42 -4.66 -18.40
C LEU A 362 22.23 -5.61 -18.45
N VAL A 363 22.27 -6.67 -17.64
CA VAL A 363 21.14 -7.58 -17.44
C VAL A 363 20.39 -7.21 -16.16
N ILE A 364 19.08 -7.01 -16.28
CA ILE A 364 18.17 -6.57 -15.23
C ILE A 364 17.09 -7.64 -15.02
N PHE A 365 16.84 -8.00 -13.76
CA PHE A 365 15.77 -8.92 -13.39
C PHE A 365 14.88 -8.35 -12.28
N ALA A 366 13.58 -8.56 -12.41
CA ALA A 366 12.65 -8.35 -11.31
C ALA A 366 12.92 -9.35 -10.18
N VAL A 367 12.81 -8.90 -8.94
CA VAL A 367 12.74 -9.81 -7.80
C VAL A 367 11.37 -10.51 -7.78
N THR A 368 11.36 -11.79 -7.40
CA THR A 368 10.14 -12.60 -7.18
C THR A 368 9.03 -11.86 -6.44
N ASN A 369 7.77 -12.20 -6.76
CA ASN A 369 6.59 -11.74 -6.03
C ASN A 369 6.35 -12.51 -4.71
N THR A 370 7.12 -13.58 -4.45
CA THR A 370 7.05 -14.34 -3.19
C THR A 370 7.85 -13.66 -2.07
N SER A 371 7.73 -14.11 -0.82
CA SER A 371 8.35 -13.41 0.32
C SER A 371 9.88 -13.54 0.44
N THR A 372 10.49 -14.50 -0.25
CA THR A 372 11.93 -14.82 -0.14
C THR A 372 12.57 -14.67 -1.50
N LEU A 373 13.74 -14.02 -1.59
CA LEU A 373 14.51 -13.88 -2.84
C LEU A 373 14.68 -15.24 -3.57
N LYS A 374 14.48 -15.27 -4.88
CA LYS A 374 14.53 -16.48 -5.73
C LYS A 374 15.60 -16.36 -6.80
N ASN A 375 15.41 -17.09 -7.90
CA ASN A 375 16.26 -17.15 -9.06
C ASN A 375 15.51 -16.59 -10.29
N PRO A 376 16.19 -15.90 -11.23
CA PRO A 376 17.64 -15.71 -11.30
C PRO A 376 18.12 -14.36 -10.75
N GLU A 377 17.27 -13.61 -10.05
CA GLU A 377 17.64 -12.32 -9.44
C GLU A 377 18.76 -12.46 -8.40
N ASN A 378 19.04 -13.69 -7.94
CA ASN A 378 20.17 -14.03 -7.08
C ASN A 378 21.52 -14.22 -7.80
N ALA A 379 21.62 -14.04 -9.13
CA ALA A 379 22.89 -14.07 -9.86
C ALA A 379 23.85 -12.95 -9.36
N LYS A 380 25.14 -13.05 -9.67
CA LYS A 380 26.15 -12.12 -9.17
C LYS A 380 26.17 -10.84 -10.01
N ASP A 381 26.20 -11.00 -11.33
CA ASP A 381 26.37 -9.91 -12.29
C ASP A 381 25.03 -9.55 -12.97
N VAL A 382 23.96 -9.53 -12.15
CA VAL A 382 22.62 -9.08 -12.51
C VAL A 382 22.23 -7.89 -11.65
N LEU A 383 21.52 -6.92 -12.21
CA LEU A 383 20.83 -5.91 -11.44
C LEU A 383 19.44 -6.43 -11.03
N ALA A 384 19.28 -6.82 -9.77
CA ALA A 384 17.99 -7.21 -9.22
C ALA A 384 17.23 -5.99 -8.70
N VAL A 385 15.98 -5.86 -9.13
CA VAL A 385 15.12 -4.71 -8.80
C VAL A 385 13.92 -5.18 -7.99
N GLY A 386 13.80 -4.70 -6.75
CA GLY A 386 12.64 -4.93 -5.89
C GLY A 386 11.53 -3.88 -6.09
N ALA A 387 10.33 -4.19 -5.62
CA ALA A 387 9.16 -3.30 -5.72
C ALA A 387 9.02 -2.40 -4.49
N SER A 388 9.16 -1.09 -4.67
CA SER A 388 8.67 -0.09 -3.72
C SER A 388 7.22 0.29 -4.03
N GLN A 389 6.56 0.95 -3.07
CA GLN A 389 5.27 1.58 -3.35
C GLN A 389 5.44 2.78 -4.27
N ASP A 390 4.30 3.24 -4.78
CA ASP A 390 4.18 4.50 -5.48
C ASP A 390 4.11 5.68 -4.49
N THR A 391 4.11 6.92 -5.00
CA THR A 391 3.80 8.14 -4.28
C THR A 391 2.51 7.99 -3.46
N PRO A 392 2.48 8.50 -2.21
CA PRO A 392 3.53 9.23 -1.50
C PRO A 392 4.49 8.33 -0.69
N ASN A 393 4.51 7.02 -0.94
CA ASN A 393 5.17 6.01 -0.12
C ASN A 393 6.39 5.38 -0.80
N GLN A 394 7.10 6.09 -1.67
CA GLN A 394 8.20 5.56 -2.49
C GLN A 394 9.33 4.93 -1.67
N ALA A 395 9.53 5.36 -0.42
CA ALA A 395 10.51 4.79 0.50
C ALA A 395 10.03 3.49 1.19
N SER A 396 8.76 3.13 1.01
CA SER A 396 8.17 1.93 1.58
C SER A 396 8.29 0.77 0.61
N PHE A 397 8.69 -0.37 1.15
CA PHE A 397 8.55 -1.64 0.44
C PHE A 397 7.09 -1.87 0.05
N CYS A 398 6.87 -2.36 -1.18
CA CYS A 398 5.54 -2.80 -1.57
C CYS A 398 5.37 -4.31 -1.40
N SER A 399 6.06 -5.10 -2.22
CA SER A 399 5.86 -6.54 -2.34
C SER A 399 7.13 -7.25 -2.82
N GLY A 400 7.13 -8.58 -2.72
CA GLY A 400 8.16 -9.43 -3.28
C GLY A 400 9.26 -9.90 -2.32
N GLY A 401 10.26 -10.53 -2.92
CA GLY A 401 11.33 -11.19 -2.19
C GLY A 401 12.27 -10.19 -1.53
N ARG A 402 12.88 -10.62 -0.43
CA ARG A 402 13.99 -9.91 0.19
C ARG A 402 15.17 -10.85 0.36
N GLY A 403 16.36 -10.32 0.14
CA GLY A 403 17.58 -11.04 0.42
C GLY A 403 17.89 -11.12 1.93
N PRO A 404 19.08 -11.62 2.29
CA PRO A 404 20.17 -11.95 1.38
C PRO A 404 19.91 -13.20 0.55
N THR A 405 20.76 -13.42 -0.45
CA THR A 405 20.90 -14.73 -1.12
C THR A 405 21.30 -15.82 -0.12
N ASN A 406 21.17 -17.10 -0.48
CA ASN A 406 21.58 -18.22 0.38
C ASN A 406 23.05 -18.15 0.81
N ASP A 407 23.92 -17.58 -0.03
CA ASP A 407 25.35 -17.39 0.24
C ASP A 407 25.68 -16.03 0.89
N GLY A 408 24.67 -15.28 1.34
CA GLY A 408 24.84 -14.06 2.14
C GLY A 408 25.07 -12.77 1.35
N ARG A 409 25.09 -12.82 0.01
CA ARG A 409 25.18 -11.60 -0.82
C ARG A 409 23.92 -10.75 -0.68
N ARG A 410 24.11 -9.43 -0.67
CA ARG A 410 23.03 -8.43 -0.64
C ARG A 410 22.27 -8.44 -1.97
N LYS A 411 20.95 -8.63 -1.89
CA LYS A 411 19.98 -8.53 -2.97
C LYS A 411 18.62 -8.08 -2.39
N PRO A 412 17.74 -7.40 -3.16
CA PRO A 412 18.07 -6.72 -4.42
C PRO A 412 19.09 -5.59 -4.22
N GLU A 413 19.72 -5.16 -5.31
CA GLU A 413 20.59 -3.97 -5.32
C GLU A 413 19.79 -2.69 -5.13
N ILE A 414 18.64 -2.58 -5.81
CA ILE A 414 17.82 -1.37 -5.85
C ILE A 414 16.33 -1.69 -5.74
N TYR A 415 15.55 -0.68 -5.43
CA TYR A 415 14.09 -0.70 -5.50
C TYR A 415 13.60 0.39 -6.47
N SER A 416 12.49 0.12 -7.13
CA SER A 416 11.76 1.07 -7.99
C SER A 416 10.26 0.89 -7.75
N PRO A 417 9.40 1.89 -8.02
CA PRO A 417 7.96 1.71 -7.95
C PRO A 417 7.53 0.48 -8.76
N GLY A 418 6.88 -0.46 -8.09
CA GLY A 418 6.48 -1.75 -8.68
C GLY A 418 5.04 -2.16 -8.38
N CYS A 419 4.26 -1.30 -7.71
CA CYS A 419 2.88 -1.58 -7.34
C CYS A 419 1.94 -0.50 -7.83
N SER A 420 0.80 -0.92 -8.40
CA SER A 420 -0.17 -0.03 -9.07
C SER A 420 0.45 0.77 -10.23
N ILE A 421 1.32 0.12 -11.01
CA ILE A 421 2.08 0.80 -12.07
C ILE A 421 1.22 0.87 -13.32
N ARG A 422 0.85 2.08 -13.71
CA ARG A 422 0.06 2.27 -14.93
C ARG A 422 0.94 2.31 -16.18
N SER A 423 0.64 1.43 -17.14
CA SER A 423 1.39 1.27 -18.40
C SER A 423 0.46 0.81 -19.54
N ALA A 424 1.04 0.54 -20.72
CA ALA A 424 0.35 0.04 -21.90
C ALA A 424 -0.36 -1.30 -21.64
N SER A 425 -1.60 -1.42 -22.10
CA SER A 425 -2.40 -2.63 -22.03
C SER A 425 -2.51 -3.29 -23.40
N ALA A 426 -2.53 -4.63 -23.41
CA ALA A 426 -2.71 -5.43 -24.60
C ALA A 426 -4.15 -5.45 -25.16
N SER A 427 -5.13 -4.86 -24.45
CA SER A 427 -6.57 -5.01 -24.74
C SER A 427 -7.11 -4.19 -25.91
N SER A 428 -6.50 -3.05 -26.23
CA SER A 428 -6.82 -2.24 -27.41
C SER A 428 -5.58 -1.54 -27.96
N SER A 429 -5.72 -0.82 -29.08
CA SER A 429 -4.60 -0.13 -29.72
C SER A 429 -3.99 1.00 -28.88
N CYS A 430 -4.71 1.54 -27.88
CA CYS A 430 -4.20 2.66 -27.08
C CYS A 430 -4.54 2.54 -25.57
N SER A 431 -4.94 1.36 -25.11
CA SER A 431 -5.37 1.17 -23.73
C SER A 431 -4.22 1.24 -22.73
N SER A 432 -4.50 1.69 -21.52
CA SER A 432 -3.58 1.58 -20.37
C SER A 432 -4.23 0.82 -19.22
N THR A 433 -3.42 0.29 -18.32
CA THR A 433 -3.84 -0.52 -17.17
C THR A 433 -2.79 -0.43 -16.05
N SER A 434 -3.19 -0.69 -14.80
CA SER A 434 -2.38 -0.56 -13.58
C SER A 434 -2.00 -1.88 -12.96
#